data_AF-A0A972XKB0-F1
#
_entry.id   AF-A0A972XKB0-F1
#
_cell.length_a   1.000
_cell.length_b   1.000
_cell.length_c   1.000
_cell.angle_alpha   90.00
_cell.angle_beta   90.00
_cell.angle_gamma   90.00
#
_symmetry.space_group_name_H-M   'P 1'
#
loop_
_entity.id
_entity.type
_entity.pdbx_description
1 polymer ?
#
loop_
_entity_poly.entity_id
_entity_poly.type
_entity_poly.pdbx_seq_one_letter_code
_entity_poly.pdbx_strand_id
1 'polypeptide(L)'
;FNIHTVNGPVCAGCAEAAYAILQRRTLVQGWWGPLSLILTLWNSVANVVNIRTHRAAAPYVLAGPQSIPRPQVHVRDSASPWVASIAAMALLALIVAMVLTPGSSTPRDVQTSMVDSCWSETSPNSLDEVACSSGDADYRVSNIVGDPSQCQDAYMDAPSGFACLKPW
;
A
#
# COMPACT_ATOMS: atom_id res chain seq x y z
N PHE A 1 0.16 14.96 -27.19
CA PHE A 1 1.47 14.32 -27.42
C PHE A 1 1.31 13.37 -28.60
N ASN A 2 1.79 13.74 -29.79
CA ASN A 2 1.83 12.82 -30.94
C ASN A 2 3.13 12.02 -30.86
N ILE A 3 3.03 10.75 -30.50
CA ILE A 3 4.19 9.85 -30.44
C ILE A 3 4.37 9.29 -31.86
N HIS A 4 5.28 9.88 -32.62
CA HIS A 4 5.69 9.33 -33.90
C HIS A 4 6.71 8.21 -33.66
N THR A 5 6.31 6.96 -33.92
CA THR A 5 7.21 5.81 -33.90
C THR A 5 7.90 5.69 -35.26
N VAL A 6 9.22 5.86 -35.28
CA VAL A 6 10.04 5.68 -36.48
C VAL A 6 10.70 4.31 -36.38
N ASN A 7 10.30 3.39 -37.26
CA ASN A 7 10.90 2.05 -37.37
C ASN A 7 12.00 2.08 -38.43
N GLY A 8 13.23 1.78 -38.04
CA GLY A 8 14.36 1.70 -38.96
C GLY A 8 15.52 0.89 -38.38
N PRO A 9 16.42 0.36 -39.22
CA PRO A 9 17.61 -0.35 -38.76
C PRO A 9 18.54 0.65 -38.05
N VAL A 10 18.77 0.42 -36.77
CA VAL A 10 19.69 1.23 -35.94
C VAL A 10 20.96 0.46 -35.65
N CYS A 11 22.09 1.16 -35.58
CA CYS A 11 23.35 0.55 -35.20
C CYS A 11 23.28 0.04 -33.75
N ALA A 12 23.94 -1.08 -33.45
CA ALA A 12 23.78 -1.73 -32.15
C ALA A 12 24.21 -0.84 -30.96
N GLY A 13 25.29 -0.06 -31.12
CA GLY A 13 25.71 0.92 -30.12
C GLY A 13 24.76 2.12 -30.00
N CYS A 14 24.19 2.57 -31.12
CA CYS A 14 23.23 3.67 -31.20
C CYS A 14 21.94 3.31 -30.44
N ALA A 15 21.46 2.08 -30.63
CA ALA A 15 20.29 1.56 -29.94
C ALA A 15 20.51 1.52 -28.41
N GLU A 16 21.67 1.02 -27.96
CA GLU A 16 22.01 0.96 -26.54
C GLU A 16 22.15 2.35 -25.90
N ALA A 17 22.73 3.32 -26.62
CA ALA A 17 22.80 4.70 -26.16
C ALA A 17 21.41 5.33 -26.00
N ALA A 18 20.49 5.07 -26.93
CA ALA A 18 19.11 5.55 -26.85
C ALA A 18 18.38 4.96 -25.63
N TYR A 19 18.51 3.66 -25.38
CA TYR A 19 17.94 3.01 -24.19
C TYR A 19 18.50 3.60 -22.88
N ALA A 20 19.80 3.91 -22.83
CA ALA A 20 20.43 4.52 -21.66
C ALA A 20 19.91 5.95 -21.38
N ILE A 21 19.68 6.75 -22.43
CA ILE A 21 19.13 8.11 -22.32
C ILE A 21 17.68 8.06 -21.80
N LEU A 22 16.87 7.15 -22.33
CA LEU A 22 15.48 6.97 -21.91
C LEU A 22 15.39 6.57 -20.44
N GLN A 23 16.24 5.64 -20.00
CA GLN A 23 16.28 5.19 -18.61
C GLN A 23 16.72 6.29 -17.64
N ARG A 24 17.65 7.17 -18.03
CA ARG A 24 18.02 8.35 -17.22
C ARG A 24 16.86 9.33 -17.08
N ARG A 25 16.10 9.56 -18.15
CA ARG A 25 14.96 10.49 -18.13
C ARG A 25 13.81 9.97 -17.28
N THR A 26 13.51 8.67 -17.33
CA THR A 26 12.46 8.07 -16.49
C THR A 26 12.82 8.10 -14.99
N LEU A 27 14.11 8.01 -14.65
CA LEU A 27 14.59 8.16 -13.27
C LEU A 27 14.56 9.62 -12.77
N VAL A 28 14.83 10.61 -13.64
CA VAL A 28 14.87 12.03 -13.26
C VAL A 28 13.47 12.66 -13.20
N GLN A 29 12.49 12.15 -13.95
CA GLN A 29 11.09 12.61 -13.89
C GLN A 29 10.23 11.86 -12.84
N GLY A 30 10.80 10.91 -12.10
CA GLY A 30 10.05 9.97 -11.27
C GLY A 30 9.90 10.32 -9.78
N TRP A 31 8.96 11.22 -9.46
CA TRP A 31 8.03 11.13 -8.31
C TRP A 31 6.87 12.08 -8.60
N TRP A 32 5.70 11.54 -8.92
CA TRP A 32 4.41 12.27 -8.87
C TRP A 32 3.27 11.40 -8.32
N GLY A 33 3.58 10.26 -7.67
CA GLY A 33 2.59 9.36 -7.04
C GLY A 33 2.86 7.86 -7.22
N PRO A 34 2.08 6.99 -6.57
CA PRO A 34 2.27 5.52 -6.58
C PRO A 34 2.10 4.90 -7.97
N LEU A 35 1.24 5.46 -8.82
CA LEU A 35 1.03 5.00 -10.19
C LEU A 35 2.29 5.22 -11.05
N SER A 36 3.01 6.32 -10.83
CA SER A 36 4.30 6.58 -11.49
C SER A 36 5.38 5.58 -11.07
N LEU A 37 5.36 5.09 -9.82
CA LEU A 37 6.30 4.09 -9.34
C LEU A 37 6.10 2.76 -10.09
N ILE A 38 4.86 2.30 -10.24
CA ILE A 38 4.53 1.08 -10.98
C ILE A 38 4.98 1.18 -12.44
N LEU A 39 4.66 2.30 -13.10
CA LEU A 39 5.06 2.53 -14.50
C LEU A 39 6.59 2.62 -14.67
N THR A 40 7.29 3.20 -13.70
CA THR A 40 8.76 3.31 -13.74
C THR A 40 9.42 1.94 -13.55
N LEU A 41 8.88 1.09 -12.66
CA LEU A 41 9.32 -0.30 -12.51
C LEU A 41 9.07 -1.08 -13.79
N TRP A 42 7.86 -1.01 -14.34
CA TRP A 42 7.50 -1.68 -15.60
C TRP A 42 8.45 -1.31 -16.74
N ASN A 43 8.64 -0.01 -16.97
CA ASN A 43 9.51 0.50 -18.02
C ASN A 43 10.98 0.08 -17.80
N SER A 44 11.43 -0.01 -16.54
CA SER A 44 12.79 -0.46 -16.23
C SER A 44 12.97 -1.95 -16.55
N VAL A 45 11.99 -2.80 -16.22
CA VAL A 45 12.00 -4.22 -16.60
C VAL A 45 12.01 -4.37 -18.12
N ALA A 46 11.06 -3.71 -18.79
CA ALA A 46 10.91 -3.78 -20.24
C ALA A 46 12.18 -3.33 -20.96
N ASN A 47 12.84 -2.27 -20.48
CA ASN A 47 14.10 -1.78 -21.05
C ASN A 47 15.24 -2.80 -20.90
N VAL A 48 15.36 -3.46 -19.74
CA VAL A 48 16.37 -4.51 -19.52
C VAL A 48 16.12 -5.72 -20.42
N VAL A 49 14.86 -6.15 -20.55
CA VAL A 49 14.49 -7.25 -21.46
C VAL A 49 14.85 -6.89 -22.89
N ASN A 50 14.47 -5.69 -23.35
CA ASN A 50 14.76 -5.22 -24.71
C ASN A 50 16.26 -5.09 -24.99
N ILE A 51 17.06 -4.65 -24.03
CA ILE A 51 18.52 -4.64 -24.16
C ILE A 51 19.06 -6.07 -24.30
N ARG A 52 18.59 -7.01 -23.47
CA ARG A 52 19.04 -8.42 -23.53
C ARG A 52 18.67 -9.09 -24.85
N THR A 53 17.44 -8.91 -25.31
CA THR A 53 16.97 -9.47 -26.59
C THR A 53 17.71 -8.84 -27.77
N HIS A 54 17.91 -7.52 -27.75
CA HIS A 54 18.69 -6.83 -28.77
C HIS A 54 20.14 -7.33 -28.81
N ARG A 55 20.77 -7.57 -27.65
CA ARG A 55 22.12 -8.14 -27.55
C ARG A 55 22.21 -9.57 -28.09
N ALA A 56 21.16 -10.36 -27.90
CA ALA A 56 21.07 -11.72 -28.43
C ALA A 56 20.83 -11.74 -29.95
N ALA A 57 20.03 -10.81 -30.47
CA ALA A 57 19.71 -10.71 -31.90
C ALA A 57 20.81 -10.04 -32.73
N ALA A 58 21.57 -9.12 -32.13
CA ALA A 58 22.70 -8.43 -32.74
C ALA A 58 24.00 -8.70 -31.96
N PRO A 59 24.53 -9.95 -32.00
CA PRO A 59 25.91 -10.19 -31.61
C PRO A 59 26.80 -9.37 -32.55
N TYR A 60 27.79 -8.68 -31.98
CA TYR A 60 28.68 -7.75 -32.68
C TYR A 60 29.09 -8.28 -34.05
N VAL A 61 28.81 -7.50 -35.10
CA VAL A 61 29.51 -7.68 -36.37
C VAL A 61 30.77 -6.82 -36.25
N LEU A 62 31.94 -7.48 -36.30
CA LEU A 62 33.24 -6.82 -36.35
C LEU A 62 33.25 -5.84 -37.52
N ALA A 63 33.20 -4.54 -37.26
CA ALA A 63 33.48 -3.52 -38.27
C ALA A 63 35.01 -3.38 -38.40
N GLY A 64 35.64 -4.41 -38.97
CA GLY A 64 37.11 -4.48 -39.09
C GLY A 64 37.81 -4.76 -37.75
N PRO A 65 39.11 -4.41 -37.62
CA PRO A 65 39.95 -4.81 -36.48
C PRO A 65 39.60 -4.13 -35.15
N GLN A 66 38.62 -3.23 -35.13
CA GLN A 66 38.23 -2.51 -33.91
C GLN A 66 36.81 -2.89 -33.50
N SER A 67 36.67 -3.36 -32.27
CA SER A 67 35.38 -3.49 -31.62
C SER A 67 34.89 -2.10 -31.21
N ILE A 68 33.66 -1.74 -31.60
CA ILE A 68 33.05 -0.47 -31.15
C ILE A 68 32.77 -0.62 -29.64
N PRO A 69 33.30 0.27 -28.78
CA PRO A 69 33.08 0.19 -27.33
C PRO A 69 31.59 0.29 -27.01
N ARG A 70 31.03 -0.70 -26.31
CA ARG A 70 29.63 -0.62 -25.84
C ARG A 70 29.52 0.47 -24.78
N PRO A 71 28.47 1.31 -24.81
CA PRO A 71 28.15 2.13 -23.67
C PRO A 71 27.92 1.20 -22.48
N GLN A 72 28.65 1.42 -21.39
CA GLN A 72 28.44 0.65 -20.18
C GLN A 72 27.07 1.03 -19.62
N VAL A 73 26.06 0.26 -19.99
CA VAL A 73 24.78 0.22 -19.30
C VAL A 73 25.10 -0.34 -17.92
N HIS A 74 25.46 0.56 -17.00
CA HIS A 74 25.44 0.27 -15.58
C HIS A 74 23.97 0.07 -15.23
N VAL A 75 23.43 -1.10 -15.57
CA VAL A 75 22.43 -1.72 -14.74
C VAL A 75 23.15 -1.80 -13.42
N ARG A 76 22.81 -0.91 -12.50
CA ARG A 76 23.42 -0.88 -11.17
C ARG A 76 23.16 -2.27 -10.61
N ASP A 77 24.17 -3.16 -10.68
CA ASP A 77 24.12 -4.55 -10.18
C ASP A 77 23.88 -4.59 -8.67
N SER A 78 23.91 -3.43 -8.01
CA SER A 78 23.32 -3.26 -6.71
C SER A 78 21.83 -3.61 -6.82
N ALA A 79 21.40 -4.72 -6.22
CA ALA A 79 20.00 -5.01 -5.89
C ALA A 79 19.30 -3.87 -5.10
N SER A 80 20.08 -2.87 -4.66
CA SER A 80 19.71 -1.68 -3.91
C SER A 80 18.46 -0.92 -4.38
N PRO A 81 18.23 -0.59 -5.67
CA PRO A 81 17.03 0.16 -6.06
C PRO A 81 15.77 -0.72 -6.07
N TRP A 82 15.90 -2.02 -6.33
CA TRP A 82 14.80 -2.98 -6.25
C TRP A 82 14.39 -3.22 -4.81
N VAL A 83 15.38 -3.45 -3.93
CA VAL A 83 15.16 -3.60 -2.48
C VAL A 83 14.57 -2.34 -1.88
N ALA A 84 15.07 -1.15 -2.25
CA ALA A 84 14.52 0.12 -1.80
C ALA A 84 13.08 0.33 -2.29
N SER A 85 12.77 -0.04 -3.54
CA SER A 85 11.40 0.08 -4.09
C SER A 85 10.43 -0.89 -3.41
N ILE A 86 10.86 -2.14 -3.17
CA ILE A 86 10.06 -3.15 -2.46
C ILE A 86 9.84 -2.71 -1.00
N ALA A 87 10.88 -2.24 -0.32
CA ALA A 87 10.78 -1.75 1.05
C ALA A 87 9.85 -0.52 1.15
N ALA A 88 9.95 0.42 0.22
CA ALA A 88 9.06 1.58 0.15
C ALA A 88 7.60 1.17 -0.10
N MET A 89 7.36 0.19 -0.98
CA MET A 89 6.02 -0.35 -1.23
C MET A 89 5.45 -1.08 -0.01
N ALA A 90 6.26 -1.87 0.70
CA ALA A 90 5.85 -2.55 1.92
C ALA A 90 5.52 -1.54 3.03
N LEU A 91 6.32 -0.48 3.17
CA LEU A 91 6.07 0.60 4.14
C LEU A 91 4.79 1.36 3.82
N LEU A 92 4.56 1.70 2.55
CA LEU A 92 3.35 2.36 2.10
C LEU A 92 2.11 1.49 2.37
N ALA A 93 2.19 0.20 2.06
CA ALA A 93 1.10 -0.75 2.34
C ALA A 93 0.79 -0.87 3.84
N LEU A 94 1.82 -0.83 4.70
CA LEU A 94 1.63 -0.81 6.16
C LEU A 94 0.97 0.48 6.64
N ILE A 95 1.36 1.63 6.11
CA ILE A 95 0.74 2.92 6.47
C ILE A 95 -0.72 2.94 6.01
N VAL A 96 -0.99 2.50 4.78
CA VAL A 96 -2.36 2.39 4.25
C VAL A 96 -3.19 1.41 5.07
N ALA A 97 -2.62 0.27 5.48
CA ALA A 97 -3.28 -0.66 6.38
C ALA A 97 -3.62 0.02 7.70
N MET A 98 -2.69 0.71 8.36
CA MET A 98 -2.94 1.42 9.62
C MET A 98 -4.01 2.54 9.50
N VAL A 99 -4.11 3.20 8.35
CA VAL A 99 -5.07 4.29 8.13
C VAL A 99 -6.45 3.77 7.73
N LEU A 100 -6.51 2.69 6.96
CA LEU A 100 -7.76 2.13 6.44
C LEU A 100 -8.34 1.02 7.31
N THR A 101 -7.58 0.45 8.25
CA THR A 101 -8.18 -0.37 9.29
C THR A 101 -8.72 0.54 10.40
N PRO A 102 -10.06 0.63 10.60
CA PRO A 102 -10.55 1.05 11.91
C PRO A 102 -9.95 0.09 12.91
N GLY A 103 -9.22 0.61 13.91
CA GLY A 103 -8.32 -0.13 14.78
C GLY A 103 -8.81 -1.55 15.06
N SER A 104 -8.22 -2.54 14.37
CA SER A 104 -8.43 -3.94 14.71
C SER A 104 -7.59 -4.22 15.94
N SER A 105 -8.09 -3.74 17.08
CA SER A 105 -7.67 -4.19 18.40
C SER A 105 -7.82 -5.70 18.42
N THR A 106 -6.69 -6.34 18.69
CA THR A 106 -6.50 -7.74 19.06
C THR A 106 -7.77 -8.36 19.68
N PRO A 107 -8.26 -9.53 19.23
CA PRO A 107 -9.52 -10.14 19.71
C PRO A 107 -9.53 -10.62 21.17
N ARG A 108 -8.62 -10.16 22.03
CA ARG A 108 -8.53 -10.57 23.44
C ARG A 108 -8.77 -9.45 24.46
N ASP A 109 -8.82 -8.19 24.04
CA ASP A 109 -9.07 -7.06 24.96
C ASP A 109 -10.48 -6.43 24.85
N VAL A 110 -11.29 -6.85 23.86
CA VAL A 110 -12.66 -6.33 23.67
C VAL A 110 -13.60 -6.70 24.83
N GLN A 111 -13.32 -7.81 25.54
CA GLN A 111 -14.15 -8.24 26.68
C GLN A 111 -14.05 -7.33 27.90
N THR A 112 -12.94 -6.60 28.05
CA THR A 112 -12.71 -5.68 29.18
C THR A 112 -13.00 -4.22 28.83
N SER A 113 -13.16 -3.91 27.54
CA SER A 113 -13.36 -2.54 27.04
C SER A 113 -14.80 -2.04 27.10
N MET A 114 -15.78 -2.94 27.17
CA MET A 114 -17.20 -2.58 27.09
C MET A 114 -17.84 -2.42 28.48
N VAL A 115 -17.22 -2.94 29.53
CA VAL A 115 -17.61 -2.64 30.92
C VAL A 115 -17.10 -1.25 31.23
N ASP A 116 -17.94 -0.39 31.82
CA ASP A 116 -17.64 1.04 32.06
C ASP A 116 -17.77 1.95 30.83
N SER A 117 -18.30 1.47 29.69
CA SER A 117 -18.63 2.34 28.56
C SER A 117 -19.99 3.01 28.73
N CYS A 118 -20.12 4.24 28.20
CA CYS A 118 -21.33 5.05 28.27
C CYS A 118 -22.01 5.17 26.91
N TRP A 119 -23.33 5.19 26.93
CA TRP A 119 -24.17 5.13 25.74
C TRP A 119 -25.29 6.16 25.83
N SER A 120 -25.66 6.74 24.69
CA SER A 120 -26.77 7.68 24.55
C SER A 120 -27.82 7.14 23.58
N GLU A 121 -29.09 7.43 23.85
CA GLU A 121 -30.19 7.04 22.96
C GLU A 121 -30.44 8.12 21.90
N THR A 122 -29.82 7.98 20.72
CA THR A 122 -30.02 8.92 19.60
C THR A 122 -31.37 8.72 18.89
N SER A 123 -31.96 7.52 18.98
CA SER A 123 -33.25 7.17 18.35
C SER A 123 -33.88 5.96 19.07
N PRO A 124 -35.20 5.73 18.93
CA PRO A 124 -35.85 4.59 19.57
C PRO A 124 -35.15 3.29 19.20
N ASN A 125 -34.63 2.57 20.19
CA ASN A 125 -33.84 1.34 20.04
C ASN A 125 -32.47 1.50 19.34
N SER A 126 -31.90 2.70 19.27
CA SER A 126 -30.56 2.96 18.73
C SER A 126 -29.70 3.61 19.80
N LEU A 127 -28.64 2.90 20.20
CA LEU A 127 -27.68 3.35 21.21
C LEU A 127 -26.36 3.65 20.51
N ASP A 128 -25.83 4.85 20.74
CA ASP A 128 -24.52 5.27 20.26
C ASP A 128 -23.54 5.40 21.44
N GLU A 129 -22.32 4.92 21.25
CA GLU A 129 -21.27 5.00 22.27
C GLU A 129 -20.78 6.45 22.38
N VAL A 130 -20.81 6.99 23.61
CA VAL A 130 -20.39 8.35 23.91
C VAL A 130 -19.37 8.37 25.05
N ALA A 131 -18.59 9.44 25.14
CA ALA A 131 -17.69 9.61 26.27
C ALA A 131 -18.51 9.77 27.57
N CYS A 132 -18.17 9.03 28.63
CA CYS A 132 -18.81 9.16 29.95
C CYS A 132 -18.68 10.55 30.59
N SER A 133 -17.74 11.37 30.09
CA SER A 133 -17.56 12.76 30.48
C SER A 133 -18.46 13.74 29.73
N SER A 134 -19.20 13.28 28.71
CA SER A 134 -20.22 14.08 28.03
C SER A 134 -21.49 14.13 28.89
N GLY A 135 -22.20 15.26 28.85
CA GLY A 135 -23.50 15.42 29.54
C GLY A 135 -24.65 14.67 28.85
N ASP A 136 -24.36 14.00 27.73
CA ASP A 136 -25.31 13.29 26.88
C ASP A 136 -25.32 11.77 27.15
N ALA A 137 -24.59 11.30 28.17
CA ALA A 137 -24.55 9.89 28.55
C ALA A 137 -25.79 9.51 29.37
N ASP A 138 -26.69 8.71 28.77
CA ASP A 138 -27.93 8.24 29.41
C ASP A 138 -27.74 6.93 30.18
N TYR A 139 -26.86 6.05 29.69
CA TYR A 139 -26.64 4.72 30.24
C TYR A 139 -25.15 4.37 30.35
N ARG A 140 -24.81 3.52 31.33
CA ARG A 140 -23.50 2.91 31.51
C ARG A 140 -23.59 1.40 31.61
N VAL A 141 -22.65 0.70 30.97
CA VAL A 141 -22.54 -0.76 31.05
C VAL A 141 -21.93 -1.18 32.39
N SER A 142 -22.70 -1.92 33.18
CA SER A 142 -22.29 -2.37 34.51
C SER A 142 -21.59 -3.73 34.50
N ASN A 143 -22.11 -4.68 33.71
CA ASN A 143 -21.56 -6.03 33.58
C ASN A 143 -22.05 -6.70 32.28
N ILE A 144 -21.33 -7.72 31.82
CA ILE A 144 -21.72 -8.58 30.70
C ILE A 144 -22.12 -9.94 31.25
N VAL A 145 -23.35 -10.36 30.94
CA VAL A 145 -23.95 -11.59 31.44
C VAL A 145 -24.28 -12.53 30.28
N GLY A 146 -24.37 -13.83 30.57
CA GLY A 146 -24.73 -14.84 29.56
C GLY A 146 -26.23 -14.91 29.28
N ASP A 147 -27.06 -14.37 30.18
CA ASP A 147 -28.51 -14.44 30.10
C ASP A 147 -29.13 -13.07 30.45
N PRO A 148 -30.08 -12.56 29.65
CA PRO A 148 -30.66 -11.23 29.85
C PRO A 148 -31.47 -11.12 31.15
N SER A 149 -31.94 -12.24 31.71
CA SER A 149 -32.64 -12.25 33.01
C SER A 149 -31.75 -11.85 34.20
N GLN A 150 -30.44 -11.80 34.00
CA GLN A 150 -29.47 -11.36 35.01
C GLN A 150 -29.32 -9.83 35.04
N CYS A 151 -29.88 -9.11 34.06
CA CYS A 151 -29.95 -7.65 34.07
C CYS A 151 -31.21 -7.19 34.79
N GLN A 152 -31.06 -6.22 35.70
CA GLN A 152 -32.20 -5.69 36.47
C GLN A 152 -33.06 -4.73 35.68
N ASP A 153 -32.44 -3.97 34.76
CA ASP A 153 -33.09 -2.88 34.04
C ASP A 153 -33.12 -3.21 32.53
N ALA A 154 -32.30 -2.52 31.74
CA ALA A 154 -32.18 -2.73 30.30
C ALA A 154 -30.92 -3.54 29.97
N TYR A 155 -30.92 -4.15 28.79
CA TYR A 155 -29.78 -4.87 28.24
C TYR A 155 -29.60 -4.53 26.76
N MET A 156 -28.37 -4.66 26.28
CA MET A 156 -28.04 -4.61 24.85
C MET A 156 -27.27 -5.86 24.44
N ASP A 157 -27.36 -6.25 23.17
CA ASP A 157 -26.61 -7.37 22.62
C ASP A 157 -25.11 -7.04 22.57
N ALA A 158 -24.29 -7.90 23.15
CA ALA A 158 -22.84 -7.77 23.17
C ALA A 158 -22.18 -8.96 22.43
N PRO A 159 -20.93 -8.84 21.96
CA PRO A 159 -20.26 -9.90 21.20
C PRO A 159 -20.18 -11.26 21.91
N SER A 160 -20.25 -11.28 23.24
CA SER A 160 -20.14 -12.49 24.07
C SER A 160 -21.30 -12.72 25.03
N GLY A 161 -22.43 -12.02 24.86
CA GLY A 161 -23.58 -12.12 25.77
C GLY A 161 -24.48 -10.89 25.72
N PHE A 162 -25.00 -10.48 26.87
CA PHE A 162 -25.85 -9.30 27.03
C PHE A 162 -25.18 -8.32 28.01
N ALA A 163 -25.05 -7.06 27.61
CA ALA A 163 -24.50 -6.01 28.46
C ALA A 163 -25.63 -5.35 29.27
N CYS A 164 -25.54 -5.40 30.60
CA CYS A 164 -26.53 -4.81 31.49
C CYS A 164 -26.31 -3.30 31.61
N LEU A 165 -27.33 -2.54 31.22
CA LEU A 165 -27.34 -1.09 31.25
C LEU A 165 -27.87 -0.59 32.57
N LYS A 166 -27.18 0.40 33.14
CA LYS A 166 -27.67 1.20 34.26
C LYS A 166 -27.81 2.64 33.83
N PRO A 167 -28.83 3.37 34.27
CA PRO A 167 -28.89 4.82 34.06
C PRO A 167 -27.67 5.48 34.70
N TRP A 168 -27.06 6.42 33.99
CA TRP A 168 -25.85 7.14 34.41
C TRP A 168 -26.16 8.33 35.31
#